data_AF-A0A7X3VLD5-F1
#
_entry.id   AF-A0A7X3VLD5-F1
#
_cell.length_a   1.000
_cell.length_b   1.000
_cell.length_c   1.000
_cell.angle_alpha   90.00
_cell.angle_beta   90.00
_cell.angle_gamma   90.00
#
_symmetry.space_group_name_H-M   'P 1'
#
loop_
_entity.id
_entity.type
_entity.pdbx_description
1 polymer ?
#
loop_
_entity_poly.entity_id
_entity_poly.type
_entity_poly.pdbx_seq_one_letter_code
_entity_poly.pdbx_strand_id
1 'polypeptide(L)'
;MTQQEIHEVEQGIRPPESVKMTLEEFLEHDVEGHEYIDGKLVPKSPSLPPEMCAIPTTMTLEEFLEHDVEGYEYVKGELVPMAPPSREHGEISVNVIHYLYEHVYQQKLGRLYTAETTFEVGERTAIPDVAFVATAQLTGDKTKG
;
A
#
# COMPACT_ATOMS: atom_id res chain seq x y z
N MET A 1 -32.46 -3.78 -13.53
CA MET A 1 -32.25 -5.17 -13.05
C MET A 1 -33.55 -5.69 -12.42
N THR A 2 -33.86 -6.99 -12.47
CA THR A 2 -35.01 -7.52 -11.69
C THR A 2 -34.57 -7.89 -10.27
N GLN A 3 -35.48 -7.81 -9.29
CA GLN A 3 -35.20 -8.20 -7.88
C GLN A 3 -34.64 -9.62 -7.74
N GLN A 4 -34.97 -10.51 -8.67
CA GLN A 4 -34.42 -11.86 -8.71
C GLN A 4 -32.92 -11.88 -9.05
N GLU A 5 -32.47 -11.01 -9.96
CA GLU A 5 -31.06 -10.97 -10.37
C GLU A 5 -30.18 -10.37 -9.26
N ILE A 6 -30.69 -9.38 -8.51
CA ILE A 6 -30.03 -8.83 -7.32
C ILE A 6 -29.83 -9.94 -6.29
N HIS A 7 -30.90 -10.68 -5.99
CA HIS A 7 -30.84 -11.79 -5.03
C HIS A 7 -29.87 -12.90 -5.47
N GLU A 8 -29.81 -13.22 -6.77
CA GLU A 8 -28.85 -14.21 -7.29
C GLU A 8 -27.39 -13.74 -7.18
N VAL A 9 -27.12 -12.44 -7.31
CA VAL A 9 -25.77 -11.87 -7.09
C VAL A 9 -25.40 -11.92 -5.61
N GLU A 10 -26.31 -11.53 -4.71
CA GLU A 10 -26.09 -11.59 -3.25
C GLU A 10 -25.82 -13.02 -2.74
N GLN A 11 -26.51 -14.01 -3.31
CA GLN A 11 -26.32 -15.42 -2.98
C GLN A 11 -25.09 -16.05 -3.67
N GLY A 12 -24.32 -15.26 -4.44
CA GLY A 12 -23.15 -15.74 -5.18
C GLY A 12 -23.46 -16.73 -6.30
N ILE A 13 -24.73 -16.81 -6.72
CA ILE A 13 -25.21 -17.69 -7.79
C ILE A 13 -24.88 -17.09 -9.16
N ARG A 14 -24.85 -15.76 -9.24
CA ARG A 14 -24.56 -15.01 -10.47
C ARG A 14 -23.35 -14.08 -10.28
N PRO A 15 -22.41 -14.05 -11.23
CA PRO A 15 -21.31 -13.09 -11.19
C PRO A 15 -21.84 -11.65 -11.36
N PRO A 16 -21.44 -10.69 -10.50
CA PRO A 16 -21.92 -9.31 -10.55
C PRO A 16 -21.60 -8.60 -11.87
N GLU A 17 -20.49 -8.97 -12.53
CA GLU A 17 -20.07 -8.43 -13.82
C GLU A 17 -20.97 -8.87 -15.01
N SER A 18 -21.80 -9.90 -14.81
CA SER A 18 -22.73 -10.38 -15.82
C SER A 18 -24.03 -9.58 -15.87
N VAL A 19 -24.23 -8.66 -14.92
CA VAL A 19 -25.42 -7.82 -14.85
C VAL A 19 -25.12 -6.40 -15.32
N LYS A 20 -25.87 -5.95 -16.33
CA LYS A 20 -25.84 -4.54 -16.77
C LYS A 20 -26.77 -3.73 -15.89
N MET A 21 -26.23 -2.75 -15.17
CA MET A 21 -26.97 -1.86 -14.27
C MET A 21 -26.56 -0.42 -14.54
N THR A 22 -27.48 0.52 -14.35
CA THR A 22 -27.23 1.97 -14.37
C THR A 22 -26.87 2.49 -12.98
N LEU A 23 -26.18 3.64 -12.89
CA LEU A 23 -25.80 4.25 -11.61
C LEU A 23 -27.02 4.59 -10.73
N GLU A 24 -28.15 4.96 -11.34
CA GLU A 24 -29.40 5.27 -10.65
C GLU A 24 -29.99 4.03 -9.97
N GLU A 25 -30.02 2.89 -10.68
CA GLU A 25 -30.48 1.63 -10.11
C GLU A 25 -29.61 1.18 -8.93
N PHE A 26 -28.27 1.36 -9.01
CA PHE A 26 -27.36 0.96 -7.93
C PHE A 26 -27.65 1.72 -6.62
N LEU A 27 -27.89 3.03 -6.73
CA LEU A 27 -28.20 3.88 -5.57
C LEU A 27 -29.54 3.54 -4.92
N GLU A 28 -30.49 2.96 -5.65
CA GLU A 28 -31.78 2.51 -5.11
C GLU A 28 -31.70 1.17 -4.37
N HIS A 29 -30.70 0.33 -4.70
CA HIS A 29 -30.64 -1.05 -4.26
C HIS A 29 -29.50 -1.39 -3.30
N ASP A 30 -28.53 -0.49 -3.10
CA ASP A 30 -27.39 -0.61 -2.16
C ASP A 30 -26.91 -2.06 -1.95
N VAL A 31 -26.34 -2.65 -3.02
CA VAL A 31 -25.95 -4.06 -3.02
C VAL A 31 -24.78 -4.26 -2.05
N GLU A 32 -25.05 -4.93 -0.93
CA GLU A 32 -24.09 -5.08 0.16
C GLU A 32 -22.80 -5.78 -0.32
N GLY A 33 -21.65 -5.27 0.12
CA GLY A 33 -20.33 -5.80 -0.26
C GLY A 33 -19.88 -5.49 -1.71
N HIS A 34 -20.60 -4.67 -2.48
CA HIS A 34 -20.26 -4.34 -3.86
C HIS A 34 -20.24 -2.81 -4.13
N GLU A 35 -19.40 -2.37 -5.05
CA GLU A 35 -19.28 -0.97 -5.49
C GLU A 35 -19.45 -0.84 -7.01
N TYR A 36 -19.81 0.35 -7.47
CA TYR A 36 -20.06 0.61 -8.88
C TYR A 36 -18.91 1.40 -9.51
N ILE A 37 -18.16 0.76 -10.40
CA ILE A 37 -16.99 1.34 -11.10
C ILE A 37 -17.19 1.18 -12.60
N ASP A 38 -17.10 2.29 -13.35
CA ASP A 38 -17.15 2.32 -14.83
C ASP A 38 -18.27 1.49 -15.47
N GLY A 39 -19.49 1.57 -14.92
CA GLY A 39 -20.64 0.88 -15.48
C GLY A 39 -20.79 -0.58 -15.04
N LYS A 40 -19.96 -1.05 -14.11
CA LYS A 40 -19.93 -2.43 -13.63
C LYS A 40 -20.04 -2.49 -12.11
N LEU A 41 -20.77 -3.50 -11.62
CA LEU A 41 -20.76 -3.87 -10.22
C LEU A 41 -19.51 -4.72 -9.95
N VAL A 42 -18.65 -4.28 -9.05
CA VAL A 42 -17.45 -5.00 -8.62
C VAL A 42 -17.53 -5.26 -7.12
N PRO A 43 -16.97 -6.39 -6.61
CA PRO A 43 -16.89 -6.60 -5.16
C PRO A 43 -16.10 -5.45 -4.53
N LYS A 44 -16.59 -4.90 -3.42
CA LYS A 44 -15.78 -4.00 -2.59
C LYS A 44 -14.52 -4.77 -2.24
N SER A 45 -13.37 -4.15 -2.50
CA SER A 45 -12.10 -4.67 -1.98
C SER A 45 -12.30 -5.01 -0.50
N PRO A 46 -11.84 -6.17 -0.01
CA PRO A 46 -12.04 -6.53 1.37
C PRO A 46 -11.44 -5.42 2.24
N SER A 47 -12.31 -4.60 2.82
CA SER A 47 -11.91 -3.74 3.93
C SER A 47 -11.39 -4.71 4.97
N LEU A 48 -10.11 -4.59 5.32
CA LEU A 48 -9.47 -5.37 6.37
C LEU A 48 -10.46 -5.50 7.54
N PRO A 49 -10.76 -6.72 8.03
CA PRO A 49 -11.70 -6.89 9.11
C PRO A 49 -11.26 -6.01 10.29
N PRO A 50 -12.19 -5.28 10.95
CA PRO A 50 -11.87 -4.31 11.99
C PRO A 50 -11.18 -4.91 13.23
N GLU A 51 -11.02 -6.24 13.28
CA GLU A 51 -10.42 -6.99 14.39
C GLU A 51 -8.97 -7.43 14.12
N MET A 52 -8.39 -7.20 12.94
CA MET A 52 -6.96 -7.40 12.72
C MET A 52 -6.17 -6.18 13.19
N CYS A 53 -5.89 -6.14 14.50
CA CYS A 53 -5.08 -5.15 15.20
C CYS A 53 -5.53 -3.71 14.92
N ALA A 54 -6.43 -3.18 15.75
CA ALA A 54 -6.53 -1.75 15.92
C ALA A 54 -5.21 -1.24 16.52
N ILE A 55 -4.19 -1.09 15.67
CA ILE A 55 -2.99 -0.35 16.00
C ILE A 55 -3.52 1.04 16.34
N PRO A 56 -3.24 1.59 17.54
CA PRO A 56 -3.67 2.92 17.86
C PRO A 56 -3.24 3.84 16.72
N THR A 57 -4.20 4.57 16.14
CA THR A 57 -3.96 5.46 14.98
C THR A 57 -2.89 6.51 15.28
N THR A 58 -2.57 6.69 16.56
CA THR A 58 -1.51 7.55 17.07
C THR A 58 -0.51 6.78 17.93
N MET A 59 0.78 6.88 17.60
CA MET A 59 1.92 6.37 18.39
C MET A 59 3.09 7.37 18.35
N THR A 60 4.09 7.22 19.22
CA THR A 60 5.32 8.02 19.12
C THR A 60 6.24 7.47 18.02
N LEU A 61 7.20 8.30 17.57
CA LEU A 61 8.20 7.87 16.60
C LEU A 61 9.08 6.74 17.18
N GLU A 62 9.46 6.86 18.45
CA GLU A 62 10.27 5.87 19.14
C GLU A 62 9.55 4.52 19.24
N GLU A 63 8.24 4.54 19.56
CA GLU A 63 7.39 3.34 19.59
C GLU A 63 7.30 2.69 18.19
N PHE A 64 7.12 3.50 17.13
CA PHE A 64 7.08 3.01 15.76
C PHE A 64 8.37 2.28 15.37
N LEU A 65 9.53 2.87 15.69
CA LEU A 65 10.83 2.31 15.37
C LEU A 65 11.18 1.07 16.23
N GLU A 66 10.71 0.99 17.47
CA GLU A 66 10.92 -0.18 18.33
C GLU A 66 10.06 -1.38 17.93
N HIS A 67 8.85 -1.12 17.44
CA HIS A 67 7.88 -2.17 17.10
C HIS A 67 7.96 -2.67 15.65
N ASP A 68 8.71 -2.00 14.78
CA ASP A 68 8.88 -2.36 13.36
C ASP A 68 7.53 -2.66 12.68
N VAL A 69 6.62 -1.68 12.74
CA VAL A 69 5.24 -1.84 12.29
C VAL A 69 5.18 -1.93 10.77
N GLU A 70 5.18 -3.16 10.25
CA GLU A 70 5.16 -3.45 8.81
C GLU A 70 3.93 -2.87 8.09
N GLY A 71 4.14 -2.37 6.86
CA GLY A 71 3.06 -1.91 5.97
C GLY A 71 2.53 -0.50 6.28
N TYR A 72 3.19 0.26 7.15
CA TYR A 72 2.84 1.63 7.48
C TYR A 72 4.04 2.58 7.38
N GLU A 73 3.77 3.84 7.05
CA GLU A 73 4.70 4.96 7.24
C GLU A 73 4.27 5.82 8.43
N TYR A 74 5.24 6.44 9.10
CA TYR A 74 4.96 7.37 10.18
C TYR A 74 4.97 8.82 9.69
N VAL A 75 3.87 9.53 9.87
CA VAL A 75 3.72 10.94 9.48
C VAL A 75 3.12 11.73 10.63
N LYS A 76 3.95 12.52 11.34
CA LYS A 76 3.52 13.49 12.37
C LYS A 76 2.61 12.91 13.46
N GLY A 77 2.93 11.72 13.95
CA GLY A 77 2.14 11.05 14.99
C GLY A 77 1.11 10.08 14.48
N GLU A 78 0.92 9.96 13.16
CA GLU A 78 -0.07 9.08 12.54
C GLU A 78 0.60 7.96 11.74
N LEU A 79 -0.04 6.79 11.73
CA LEU A 79 0.33 5.67 10.87
C LEU A 79 -0.45 5.73 9.55
N VAL A 80 0.28 5.82 8.45
CA VAL A 80 -0.26 5.88 7.09
C VAL A 80 -0.07 4.52 6.42
N PRO A 81 -1.13 3.79 6.05
CA PRO A 81 -0.99 2.48 5.43
C PRO A 81 -0.40 2.58 4.03
N MET A 82 0.53 1.68 3.71
CA MET A 82 1.06 1.47 2.37
C MET A 82 0.29 0.36 1.66
N ALA A 83 0.11 0.50 0.35
CA ALA A 83 -0.40 -0.60 -0.45
C ALA A 83 0.64 -1.73 -0.50
N PRO A 84 0.24 -3.00 -0.37
CA PRO A 84 1.17 -4.12 -0.51
C PRO A 84 1.80 -4.12 -1.91
N PRO A 85 3.10 -4.44 -2.04
CA PRO A 85 3.78 -4.39 -3.33
C PRO A 85 3.18 -5.43 -4.30
N SER A 86 2.90 -4.98 -5.53
CA SER A 86 2.45 -5.85 -6.61
C SER A 86 3.64 -6.53 -7.31
N ARG A 87 3.37 -7.55 -8.14
CA ARG A 87 4.41 -8.16 -8.99
C ARG A 87 5.08 -7.14 -9.91
N GLU A 88 4.27 -6.26 -10.51
CA GLU A 88 4.75 -5.20 -11.40
C GLU A 88 5.62 -4.19 -10.63
N HIS A 89 5.22 -3.82 -9.41
CA HIS A 89 6.03 -2.97 -8.53
C HIS A 89 7.41 -3.58 -8.25
N GLY A 90 7.47 -4.88 -7.96
CA GLY A 90 8.73 -5.59 -7.77
C GLY A 90 9.62 -5.60 -9.02
N GLU A 91 9.03 -5.87 -10.19
CA GLU A 91 9.75 -5.84 -11.47
C GLU A 91 10.33 -4.45 -11.78
N ILE A 92 9.54 -3.40 -11.57
CA ILE A 92 9.98 -2.01 -11.77
C ILE A 92 11.10 -1.66 -10.78
N SER A 93 10.94 -1.99 -9.49
CA SER A 93 11.91 -1.71 -8.44
C SER A 93 13.27 -2.33 -8.73
N VAL A 94 13.30 -3.60 -9.16
CA VAL A 94 14.53 -4.29 -9.56
C VAL A 94 15.20 -3.59 -10.75
N ASN A 95 14.43 -3.19 -11.77
CA ASN A 95 14.99 -2.51 -12.93
C ASN A 95 15.63 -1.17 -12.56
N VAL A 96 14.96 -0.38 -11.71
CA VAL A 96 15.49 0.91 -11.23
C VAL A 96 16.79 0.69 -10.44
N ILE A 97 16.80 -0.24 -9.48
CA ILE A 97 17.99 -0.54 -8.68
C ILE A 97 19.13 -1.03 -9.57
N HIS A 98 18.87 -1.91 -10.53
CA HIS A 98 19.90 -2.46 -11.41
C HIS A 98 20.68 -1.37 -12.14
N TYR A 99 19.99 -0.43 -12.78
CA TYR A 99 20.65 0.65 -13.54
C TYR A 99 21.36 1.66 -12.65
N LEU A 100 20.81 1.97 -11.46
CA LEU A 100 21.45 2.89 -10.53
C LEU A 100 22.66 2.27 -9.84
N TYR A 101 22.58 0.98 -9.50
CA TYR A 101 23.58 0.30 -8.69
C TYR A 101 24.94 0.29 -9.37
N GLU A 102 24.99 -0.04 -10.67
CA GLU A 102 26.25 -0.08 -11.40
C GLU A 102 26.97 1.27 -11.33
N HIS A 103 26.25 2.36 -11.61
CA HIS A 103 26.79 3.71 -11.57
C HIS A 103 27.27 4.11 -10.17
N VAL A 104 26.42 3.91 -9.15
CA VAL A 104 26.72 4.28 -7.76
C VAL A 104 27.92 3.48 -7.22
N TYR A 105 27.97 2.19 -7.51
CA TYR A 105 29.00 1.28 -7.04
C TYR A 105 30.35 1.58 -7.70
N GLN A 106 30.40 1.64 -9.03
CA GLN A 106 31.65 1.84 -9.77
C GLN A 106 32.29 3.19 -9.46
N GLN A 107 31.46 4.24 -9.31
CA GLN A 107 31.92 5.60 -9.04
C GLN A 107 32.07 5.90 -7.54
N LYS A 108 31.77 4.94 -6.66
CA LYS A 108 31.85 5.08 -5.18
C LYS A 108 31.04 6.26 -4.64
N LEU A 109 29.88 6.52 -5.24
CA LEU A 109 29.06 7.70 -4.95
C LEU A 109 28.26 7.57 -3.66
N GLY A 110 27.98 6.35 -3.20
CA GLY A 110 27.17 6.12 -2.01
C GLY A 110 26.69 4.67 -1.85
N ARG A 111 25.49 4.51 -1.31
CA ARG A 111 24.77 3.23 -1.16
C ARG A 111 23.33 3.37 -1.65
N LEU A 112 22.79 2.26 -2.13
CA LEU A 112 21.38 2.11 -2.47
C LEU A 112 20.71 1.18 -1.45
N TYR A 113 19.44 1.45 -1.19
CA TYR A 113 18.60 0.72 -0.24
C TYR A 113 17.26 0.39 -0.89
N THR A 114 16.67 -0.75 -0.51
CA THR A 114 15.39 -1.26 -1.03
C THR A 114 14.22 -0.84 -0.13
N ALA A 115 13.00 -1.15 -0.57
CA ALA A 115 11.70 -0.90 0.09
C ALA A 115 11.52 -1.47 1.52
N GLU A 116 12.55 -2.04 2.12
CA GLU A 116 12.56 -2.56 3.50
C GLU A 116 13.35 -1.64 4.44
N THR A 117 13.95 -0.56 3.91
CA THR A 117 14.78 0.35 4.69
C THR A 117 14.00 1.59 5.08
N THR A 118 13.87 1.76 6.38
CA THR A 118 13.25 2.91 7.03
C THR A 118 14.24 4.06 7.15
N PHE A 119 13.83 5.29 6.80
CA PHE A 119 14.64 6.50 6.94
C PHE A 119 13.92 7.60 7.70
N GLU A 120 14.60 8.19 8.68
CA GLU A 120 14.15 9.43 9.32
C GLU A 120 14.42 10.65 8.42
N VAL A 121 13.37 11.40 8.07
CA VAL A 121 13.46 12.60 7.23
C VAL A 121 12.73 13.76 7.89
N GLY A 122 13.42 14.46 8.80
CA GLY A 122 12.81 15.52 9.60
C GLY A 122 11.89 14.93 10.68
N GLU A 123 10.59 15.25 10.63
CA GLU A 123 9.57 14.75 11.59
C GLU A 123 8.76 13.56 11.04
N ARG A 124 9.21 12.93 9.96
CA ARG A 124 8.55 11.79 9.33
C ARG A 124 9.52 10.64 9.14
N THR A 125 8.95 9.46 9.02
CA THR A 125 9.67 8.27 8.60
C THR A 125 9.21 7.88 7.22
N ALA A 126 10.14 7.55 6.34
CA ALA A 126 9.86 7.16 4.96
C ALA A 126 10.40 5.76 4.68
N ILE A 127 9.63 4.97 3.93
CA ILE A 127 10.03 3.65 3.44
C ILE A 127 9.99 3.71 1.90
N PRO A 128 10.99 4.34 1.26
CA PRO A 128 11.00 4.51 -0.19
C PRO A 128 11.26 3.19 -0.90
N ASP A 129 10.65 3.00 -2.08
CA ASP A 129 10.92 1.83 -2.94
C ASP A 129 12.42 1.65 -3.26
N VAL A 130 13.10 2.78 -3.49
CA VAL A 130 14.55 2.85 -3.73
C VAL A 130 15.10 4.13 -3.10
N ALA A 131 16.11 4.02 -2.24
CA ALA A 131 16.82 5.15 -1.65
C ALA A 131 18.28 5.19 -2.09
N PHE A 132 18.83 6.39 -2.33
CA PHE A 132 20.26 6.62 -2.50
C PHE A 132 20.78 7.52 -1.38
N VAL A 133 21.82 7.05 -0.69
CA VAL A 133 22.54 7.84 0.32
C VAL A 133 23.96 8.07 -0.15
N ALA A 134 24.33 9.34 -0.35
CA ALA A 134 25.66 9.73 -0.81
C ALA A 134 26.74 9.37 0.20
N THR A 135 27.95 9.06 -0.27
CA THR A 135 29.09 8.66 0.60
C THR A 135 29.35 9.66 1.72
N ALA A 136 29.20 10.97 1.46
CA ALA A 136 29.38 12.01 2.46
C ALA A 136 28.32 12.02 3.58
N GLN A 137 27.18 11.35 3.37
CA GLN A 137 26.05 11.27 4.30
C GLN A 137 25.90 9.89 4.95
N LEU A 138 26.77 8.93 4.64
CA LEU A 138 26.82 7.62 5.31
C LEU A 138 27.45 7.75 6.69
N THR A 139 26.73 8.38 7.61
CA THR A 139 27.07 8.56 9.01
C THR A 139 26.21 7.65 9.90
N GLY A 140 26.62 7.39 11.14
CA GLY A 140 25.84 6.60 12.09
C GLY A 140 26.11 5.10 12.06
N ASP A 141 25.26 4.34 12.76
CA ASP A 141 25.33 2.88 12.87
C ASP A 141 24.62 2.22 11.68
N LYS A 142 25.32 1.37 10.95
CA LYS A 142 24.81 0.70 9.74
C LYS A 142 23.77 -0.38 10.03
N THR A 143 23.54 -0.69 11.29
CA THR A 143 22.50 -1.63 11.73
C THR A 143 21.18 -0.95 12.04
N LYS A 144 21.11 0.38 11.93
CA LYS A 144 19.91 1.19 12.17
C LYS A 144 19.57 2.03 10.93
N GLY A 145 18.26 2.19 10.69
CA GLY A 145 17.70 3.11 9.69
C GLY A 145 17.73 4.56 10.17
#